data_AF-A0A520YP08-F1
#
_entry.id   AF-A0A520YP08-F1
#
_cell.length_a   1.000
_cell.length_b   1.000
_cell.length_c   1.000
_cell.angle_alpha   90.00
_cell.angle_beta   90.00
_cell.angle_gamma   90.00
#
_symmetry.space_group_name_H-M   'P 1'
#
loop_
_entity.id
_entity.type
_entity.pdbx_description
1 polymer ?
#
loop_
_entity_poly.entity_id
_entity_poly.type
_entity_poly.pdbx_seq_one_letter_code
_entity_poly.pdbx_strand_id
1 'polypeptide(L)'
;MSMYELEVVIFVGIAAAVSGLLLGAGLHRSVGSSSAKVRKLKQALEQAKAQNRDYQSDVAEHFSQTAEMLNGLTRQYKSIHDHLAGGAEKLCRDPAGHTLLAGGGPVQLSIEERRNDAEMRAKHEEANLQPPLDYAPKTETRSGTLSEEYGLEKV
;
A
#
# COMPACT_ATOMS: atom_id res chain seq x y z
N MET A 1 -22.61 -62.12 -55.57
CA MET A 1 -22.10 -60.84 -55.02
C MET A 1 -21.81 -59.94 -56.20
N SER A 2 -22.72 -59.02 -56.48
CA SER A 2 -22.77 -58.29 -57.75
C SER A 2 -21.71 -57.18 -57.79
N MET A 3 -21.13 -56.94 -58.98
CA MET A 3 -20.07 -55.96 -59.26
C MET A 3 -20.37 -54.55 -58.72
N TYR A 4 -21.65 -54.19 -58.60
CA TYR A 4 -22.12 -52.91 -58.07
C TYR A 4 -21.80 -52.67 -56.58
N GLU A 5 -21.72 -53.72 -55.76
CA GLU A 5 -21.43 -53.58 -54.32
C GLU A 5 -20.00 -53.10 -54.09
N LEU A 6 -19.05 -53.56 -54.91
CA LEU A 6 -17.64 -53.18 -54.81
C LEU A 6 -17.43 -51.70 -55.20
N GLU A 7 -18.09 -51.25 -56.26
CA GLU A 7 -18.00 -49.85 -56.73
C GLU A 7 -18.56 -48.87 -55.69
N VAL A 8 -19.68 -49.20 -55.05
CA VAL A 8 -20.29 -48.36 -54.01
C VAL A 8 -19.36 -48.26 -52.79
N VAL A 9 -18.77 -49.37 -52.33
CA VAL A 9 -17.84 -49.36 -51.19
C VAL A 9 -16.59 -48.50 -51.49
N ILE A 10 -16.04 -48.61 -52.70
CA ILE A 10 -14.89 -47.79 -53.11
C ILE A 10 -15.26 -46.31 -53.16
N PHE A 11 -16.42 -45.96 -53.71
CA PHE A 11 -16.87 -44.56 -53.79
C PHE A 11 -17.07 -43.94 -52.39
N VAL A 12 -17.74 -44.66 -51.49
CA VAL A 12 -17.94 -44.22 -50.10
C VAL A 12 -16.60 -44.07 -49.37
N GLY A 13 -15.66 -45.00 -49.57
CA GLY A 13 -14.31 -44.92 -49.02
C GLY A 13 -13.55 -43.68 -49.46
N ILE A 14 -13.60 -43.35 -50.75
CA ILE A 14 -12.98 -42.14 -51.30
C ILE A 14 -13.66 -40.88 -50.77
N ALA A 15 -15.00 -40.85 -50.75
CA ALA A 15 -15.76 -39.71 -50.22
C ALA A 15 -15.45 -39.46 -48.73
N ALA A 16 -15.35 -40.52 -47.93
CA ALA A 16 -14.95 -40.45 -46.53
C ALA A 16 -13.49 -39.98 -46.35
N ALA A 17 -12.57 -40.46 -47.20
CA ALA A 17 -11.17 -40.03 -47.15
C ALA A 17 -11.02 -38.55 -47.51
N VAL A 18 -11.70 -38.09 -48.57
CA VAL A 18 -11.67 -36.69 -49.02
C VAL A 18 -12.29 -35.77 -47.97
N SER A 19 -13.47 -36.13 -47.43
CA SER A 19 -14.11 -35.35 -46.37
C SER A 19 -13.27 -35.30 -45.09
N GLY A 20 -12.65 -36.42 -44.70
CA GLY A 20 -11.71 -36.48 -43.58
C GLY A 20 -10.47 -35.60 -43.79
N LEU A 21 -9.89 -35.60 -44.99
CA LEU A 21 -8.75 -34.75 -45.34
C LEU A 21 -9.11 -33.25 -45.32
N LEU A 22 -10.27 -32.89 -45.85
CA LEU A 22 -10.74 -31.51 -45.85
C LEU A 22 -10.97 -31.00 -44.43
N LEU A 23 -11.64 -31.80 -43.58
CA LEU A 23 -11.86 -31.45 -42.17
C LEU A 23 -10.55 -31.40 -41.39
N GLY A 24 -9.66 -32.39 -41.59
CA GLY A 24 -8.36 -32.45 -40.93
C GLY A 24 -7.45 -31.26 -41.30
N ALA A 25 -7.39 -30.88 -42.58
CA ALA A 25 -6.62 -29.74 -43.03
C ALA A 25 -7.15 -28.41 -42.47
N GLY A 26 -8.48 -28.27 -42.38
CA GLY A 26 -9.13 -27.10 -41.77
C GLY A 26 -8.75 -26.93 -40.30
N LEU A 27 -8.80 -28.02 -39.52
CA LEU A 27 -8.41 -28.01 -38.11
C LEU A 27 -6.90 -27.80 -37.92
N HIS A 28 -6.06 -28.41 -38.74
CA HIS A 28 -4.60 -28.24 -38.65
C HIS A 28 -4.19 -26.77 -38.84
N ARG A 29 -4.81 -26.08 -39.80
CA ARG A 29 -4.51 -24.67 -40.08
C ARG A 29 -4.91 -23.75 -38.92
N SER A 30 -5.99 -24.05 -38.20
CA SER A 30 -6.40 -23.23 -37.05
C SER A 30 -5.50 -23.44 -35.83
N VAL A 31 -5.03 -24.66 -35.59
CA VAL A 31 -4.12 -24.99 -34.47
C VAL A 31 -2.73 -24.36 -34.66
N GLY A 32 -2.21 -24.26 -35.89
CA GLY A 32 -0.93 -23.60 -36.17
C GLY A 32 -0.85 -22.15 -35.67
N SER A 33 -1.97 -21.41 -35.72
CA SER A 33 -2.08 -20.04 -35.18
C SER A 33 -2.05 -20.00 -33.64
N SER A 34 -2.52 -21.06 -32.98
CA SER A 34 -2.54 -21.16 -31.51
C SER A 34 -1.14 -21.18 -30.91
N SER A 35 -0.18 -21.85 -31.57
CA SER A 35 1.22 -21.92 -31.11
C SER A 35 1.87 -20.52 -31.00
N ALA A 36 1.61 -19.64 -31.98
CA ALA A 36 2.10 -18.27 -31.95
C ALA A 36 1.47 -17.45 -30.80
N LYS A 37 0.17 -17.64 -30.52
CA LYS A 37 -0.51 -17.01 -29.38
C LYS A 37 0.06 -17.50 -28.05
N VAL A 38 0.27 -18.81 -27.90
CA VAL A 38 0.88 -19.40 -26.70
C VAL A 38 2.29 -18.86 -26.46
N ARG A 39 3.11 -18.72 -27.51
CA ARG A 39 4.46 -18.12 -27.40
C ARG A 39 4.39 -16.66 -26.94
N LYS A 40 3.51 -15.85 -27.53
CA LYS A 40 3.32 -14.45 -27.11
C LYS A 40 2.87 -14.35 -25.64
N LEU A 41 1.94 -15.20 -25.22
CA LEU A 41 1.44 -15.20 -23.84
C LEU A 41 2.54 -15.61 -22.85
N LYS A 42 3.34 -16.63 -23.17
CA LYS A 42 4.51 -17.03 -22.37
C LYS A 42 5.52 -15.88 -22.27
N GLN A 43 5.82 -15.20 -23.36
CA GLN A 43 6.74 -14.07 -23.37
C GLN A 43 6.22 -12.90 -22.52
N ALA A 44 4.94 -12.56 -22.64
CA ALA A 44 4.32 -11.51 -21.83
C ALA A 44 4.33 -11.85 -20.33
N LEU A 45 4.09 -13.12 -19.99
CA LEU A 45 4.14 -13.60 -18.62
C LEU A 45 5.56 -13.53 -18.04
N GLU A 46 6.57 -13.97 -18.79
CA GLU A 46 7.97 -13.86 -18.35
C GLU A 46 8.43 -12.40 -18.24
N GLN A 47 8.00 -11.53 -19.15
CA GLN A 47 8.26 -10.09 -19.06
C GLN A 47 7.61 -9.47 -17.80
N ALA A 48 6.36 -9.79 -17.50
CA ALA A 48 5.67 -9.28 -16.32
C ALA A 48 6.32 -9.78 -15.02
N LYS A 49 6.76 -11.04 -14.98
CA LYS A 49 7.53 -11.57 -13.84
C LYS A 49 8.87 -10.86 -13.66
N ALA A 50 9.59 -10.62 -14.76
CA ALA A 50 10.86 -9.89 -14.71
C ALA A 50 10.65 -8.48 -14.16
N GLN A 51 9.67 -7.74 -14.68
CA GLN A 51 9.32 -6.40 -14.18
C GLN A 51 8.94 -6.40 -12.69
N ASN A 52 8.19 -7.40 -12.23
CA ASN A 52 7.83 -7.51 -10.81
C ASN A 52 9.06 -7.80 -9.94
N ARG A 53 9.98 -8.66 -10.40
CA ARG A 53 11.23 -8.94 -9.68
C ARG A 53 12.11 -7.68 -9.59
N ASP A 54 12.22 -6.94 -10.69
CA ASP A 54 13.01 -5.71 -10.75
C ASP A 54 12.41 -4.66 -9.80
N TYR A 55 11.09 -4.47 -9.83
CA TYR A 55 10.39 -3.60 -8.87
C TYR A 55 10.63 -4.00 -7.41
N GLN A 56 10.55 -5.30 -7.08
CA GLN A 56 10.83 -5.77 -5.72
C GLN A 56 12.27 -5.48 -5.29
N SER A 57 13.23 -5.59 -6.22
CA SER A 57 14.63 -5.23 -5.97
C SER A 57 14.77 -3.73 -5.69
N ASP A 58 14.16 -2.88 -6.52
CA ASP A 58 14.22 -1.41 -6.36
C ASP A 58 13.62 -0.98 -5.01
N VAL A 59 12.50 -1.58 -4.61
CA VAL A 59 11.87 -1.31 -3.31
C VAL A 59 12.79 -1.73 -2.16
N ALA A 60 13.40 -2.90 -2.25
CA ALA A 60 14.33 -3.39 -1.22
C ALA A 60 15.56 -2.47 -1.08
N GLU A 61 16.15 -2.05 -2.20
CA GLU A 61 17.26 -1.10 -2.25
C GLU A 61 16.87 0.24 -1.61
N HIS A 62 15.70 0.79 -1.98
CA HIS A 62 15.22 2.07 -1.46
C HIS A 62 15.01 2.05 0.05
N PHE A 63 14.39 0.99 0.59
CA PHE A 63 14.20 0.86 2.03
C PHE A 63 15.50 0.58 2.78
N SER A 64 16.45 -0.14 2.18
CA SER A 64 17.79 -0.31 2.76
C SER A 64 18.51 1.03 2.88
N GLN A 65 18.53 1.83 1.82
CA GLN A 65 19.13 3.16 1.84
C GLN A 65 18.41 4.09 2.84
N THR A 66 17.07 4.01 2.89
CA THR A 66 16.28 4.81 3.84
C THR A 66 16.57 4.42 5.29
N ALA A 67 16.73 3.14 5.59
CA ALA A 67 17.10 2.67 6.93
C ALA A 67 18.48 3.20 7.35
N GLU A 68 19.45 3.27 6.42
CA GLU A 68 20.75 3.86 6.68
C GLU A 68 20.65 5.37 7.00
N MET A 69 19.89 6.12 6.20
CA MET A 69 19.64 7.55 6.45
C MET A 69 18.93 7.78 7.79
N LEU A 70 17.91 6.98 8.12
CA LEU A 70 17.15 7.08 9.38
C LEU A 70 18.02 6.77 10.60
N ASN A 71 18.92 5.79 10.48
CA ASN A 71 19.91 5.50 11.52
C ASN A 71 20.87 6.69 11.71
N GLY A 72 21.31 7.32 10.61
CA GLY A 72 22.09 8.56 10.65
C GLY A 72 21.36 9.70 11.37
N LEU A 73 20.09 9.91 11.04
CA LEU A 73 19.23 10.89 11.68
C LEU A 73 19.06 10.61 13.18
N THR A 74 18.85 9.35 13.55
CA THR A 74 18.70 8.93 14.96
C THR A 74 19.96 9.23 15.76
N ARG A 75 21.15 9.00 15.19
CA ARG A 75 22.44 9.35 15.81
C ARG A 75 22.57 10.87 16.00
N GLN A 76 22.18 11.66 15.00
CA GLN A 76 22.18 13.12 15.11
C GLN A 76 21.20 13.61 16.18
N TYR A 77 19.99 13.07 16.23
CA TYR A 77 19.01 13.37 17.27
C TYR A 77 19.56 13.07 18.68
N LYS A 78 20.18 11.90 18.86
CA LYS A 78 20.84 11.54 20.13
C LYS A 78 21.93 12.55 20.49
N SER A 79 22.79 12.92 19.54
CA SER A 79 23.86 13.91 19.78
C SER A 79 23.31 15.27 20.21
N ILE A 80 22.20 15.71 19.61
CA ILE A 80 21.52 16.95 20.00
C ILE A 80 21.00 16.84 21.43
N HIS A 81 20.34 15.72 21.76
CA HIS A 81 19.83 15.46 23.11
C HIS A 81 20.96 15.44 24.15
N ASP A 82 22.07 14.77 23.86
CA ASP A 82 23.24 14.72 24.75
C ASP A 82 23.86 16.13 24.93
N HIS A 83 23.89 16.95 23.88
CA HIS A 83 24.35 18.33 23.96
C HIS A 83 23.43 19.22 24.82
N LEU A 84 22.11 19.08 24.65
CA LEU A 84 21.11 19.78 25.46
C LEU A 84 21.23 19.39 26.95
N ALA A 85 21.36 18.10 27.24
CA ALA A 85 21.51 17.61 28.61
C ALA A 85 22.80 18.15 29.27
N GLY A 86 23.94 18.07 28.56
CA GLY A 86 25.21 18.61 29.05
C GLY A 86 25.21 20.15 29.17
N GLY A 87 24.51 20.85 28.27
CA GLY A 87 24.31 22.30 28.33
C GLY A 87 23.47 22.71 29.53
N ALA A 88 22.36 22.02 29.78
CA ALA A 88 21.52 22.24 30.95
C ALA A 88 22.30 22.03 32.26
N GLU A 89 23.08 20.95 32.38
CA GLU A 89 23.91 20.72 33.57
C GLU A 89 24.91 21.86 33.79
N LYS A 90 25.62 22.29 32.73
CA LYS A 90 26.60 23.39 32.82
C LYS A 90 25.95 24.72 33.19
N LEU A 91 24.83 25.07 32.55
CA LEU A 91 24.14 26.34 32.75
C LEU A 91 23.43 26.40 34.10
N CYS A 92 22.88 25.27 34.60
CA CYS A 92 22.28 25.21 35.92
C CYS A 92 23.31 25.18 37.06
N ARG A 93 24.54 24.72 36.78
CA ARG A 93 25.65 24.70 37.75
C ARG A 93 26.46 26.00 37.79
N ASP A 94 26.20 26.92 36.86
CA ASP A 94 26.75 28.27 36.91
C ASP A 94 26.24 28.99 38.17
N PRO A 95 27.10 29.45 39.09
CA PRO A 95 26.70 30.21 40.27
C PRO A 95 25.88 31.48 39.93
N ALA A 96 25.97 32.00 38.69
CA ALA A 96 25.10 33.09 38.23
C ALA A 96 23.65 32.66 37.96
N GLY A 97 23.41 31.41 37.52
CA GLY A 97 22.08 30.83 37.33
C GLY A 97 21.38 30.51 38.65
N HIS A 98 22.15 30.18 39.68
CA HIS A 98 21.65 30.10 41.05
C HIS A 98 21.07 31.42 41.55
N THR A 99 21.55 32.59 41.11
CA THR A 99 20.92 33.88 41.45
C THR A 99 19.55 34.10 40.79
N LEU A 100 19.27 33.47 39.65
CA LEU A 100 17.95 33.49 39.02
C LEU A 100 16.98 32.51 39.70
N LEU A 101 17.47 31.36 40.18
CA LEU A 101 16.67 30.41 40.98
C LEU A 101 16.55 30.80 42.46
N ALA A 102 17.53 31.48 43.04
CA ALA A 102 17.56 31.91 44.44
C ALA A 102 17.06 33.35 44.63
N GLY A 103 16.99 34.14 43.56
CA GLY A 103 16.37 35.47 43.55
C GLY A 103 14.84 35.45 43.47
N GLY A 104 14.25 34.29 43.17
CA GLY A 104 12.83 34.03 43.36
C GLY A 104 12.64 33.28 44.67
N GLY A 105 12.29 33.99 45.75
CA GLY A 105 11.77 33.37 46.97
C GLY A 105 10.64 32.38 46.65
N PRO A 106 10.27 31.48 47.58
CA PRO A 106 9.31 30.41 47.32
C PRO A 106 8.04 31.01 46.69
N VAL A 107 7.90 30.82 45.37
CA VAL A 107 6.64 31.12 44.70
C VAL A 107 5.69 30.07 45.19
N GLN A 108 4.98 30.39 46.26
CA GLN A 108 3.74 29.75 46.63
C GLN A 108 2.78 29.97 45.46
N LEU A 109 2.87 29.11 44.44
CA LEU A 109 1.81 28.99 43.45
C LEU A 109 0.57 28.54 44.22
N SER A 110 -0.38 29.46 44.39
CA SER A 110 -1.72 29.17 44.92
C SER A 110 -2.35 28.06 44.10
N ILE A 111 -2.32 26.83 44.62
CA ILE A 111 -2.86 25.63 43.97
C ILE A 111 -4.39 25.69 43.82
N GLU A 112 -5.06 26.54 44.58
CA GLU A 112 -6.52 26.65 44.61
C GLU A 112 -7.13 27.26 43.34
N GLU A 113 -6.45 28.21 42.68
CA GLU A 113 -7.00 28.86 41.47
C GLU A 113 -6.92 27.95 40.23
N ARG A 114 -5.92 27.06 40.15
CA ARG A 114 -5.76 26.14 39.02
C ARG A 114 -6.68 24.93 39.05
N ARG A 115 -7.25 24.58 40.20
CA ARG A 115 -8.05 23.35 40.33
C ARG A 115 -9.41 23.48 39.61
N ASN A 116 -10.05 24.64 39.71
CA ASN A 116 -11.31 24.92 39.00
C ASN A 116 -11.12 24.98 37.46
N ASP A 117 -10.05 25.62 37.01
CA ASP A 117 -9.75 25.72 35.57
C ASP A 117 -9.31 24.39 34.96
N ALA A 118 -8.57 23.56 35.73
CA ALA A 118 -8.15 22.23 35.32
C ALA A 118 -9.32 21.24 35.29
N GLU A 119 -10.25 21.28 36.25
CA GLU A 119 -11.45 20.43 36.24
C GLU A 119 -12.41 20.79 35.10
N MET A 120 -12.52 22.08 34.75
CA MET A 120 -13.31 22.53 33.59
C MET A 120 -12.66 22.14 32.25
N ARG A 121 -11.33 22.27 32.12
CA ARG A 121 -10.58 21.84 30.93
C ARG A 121 -10.57 20.31 30.75
N ALA A 122 -10.36 19.55 31.82
CA ALA A 122 -10.31 18.09 31.75
C ALA A 122 -11.62 17.48 31.26
N LYS A 123 -12.77 18.02 31.68
CA LYS A 123 -14.09 17.60 31.16
C LYS A 123 -14.32 17.96 29.70
N HIS A 124 -13.71 19.04 29.22
CA HIS A 124 -13.81 19.48 27.83
C HIS A 124 -12.84 18.71 26.90
N GLU A 125 -11.67 18.32 27.42
CA GLU A 125 -10.66 17.54 26.70
C GLU A 125 -11.00 16.05 26.64
N GLU A 126 -11.53 15.43 27.71
CA GLU A 126 -11.99 14.02 27.65
C GLU A 126 -13.11 13.82 26.62
N ALA A 127 -13.94 14.81 26.36
CA ALA A 127 -14.99 14.74 25.34
C ALA A 127 -14.44 14.76 23.90
N ASN A 128 -13.17 15.13 23.69
CA ASN A 128 -12.59 15.38 22.37
C ASN A 128 -11.29 14.60 22.08
N LEU A 129 -10.81 13.79 23.02
CA LEU A 129 -9.69 12.86 22.82
C LEU A 129 -10.19 11.58 22.16
N GLN A 130 -10.58 11.67 20.89
CA GLN A 130 -10.82 10.47 20.08
C GLN A 130 -9.51 10.04 19.40
N PRO A 131 -9.15 8.74 19.43
CA PRO A 131 -8.00 8.25 18.67
C PRO A 131 -8.19 8.61 17.18
N PRO A 132 -7.09 8.85 16.44
CA PRO A 132 -7.18 9.19 15.03
C PRO A 132 -8.01 8.13 14.30
N LEU A 133 -9.13 8.56 13.72
CA LEU A 133 -10.02 7.68 13.00
C LEU A 133 -9.45 7.47 11.59
N ASP A 134 -9.09 6.22 11.27
CA ASP A 134 -8.68 5.83 9.91
C ASP A 134 -9.84 5.81 8.89
N TYR A 135 -11.05 6.21 9.32
CA TYR A 135 -12.25 6.31 8.50
C TYR A 135 -12.87 7.71 8.58
N ALA A 136 -13.49 8.16 7.49
CA ALA A 136 -14.25 9.40 7.47
C ALA A 136 -15.60 9.21 8.20
N PRO A 137 -15.87 9.93 9.30
CA PRO A 137 -17.14 9.79 10.02
C PRO A 137 -18.31 10.30 9.17
N LYS A 138 -19.40 9.54 9.17
CA LYS A 138 -20.65 9.91 8.49
C LYS A 138 -21.31 11.04 9.29
N THR A 139 -21.53 12.19 8.68
CA THR A 139 -22.34 13.26 9.29
C THR A 139 -23.81 13.02 8.97
N GLU A 140 -24.73 13.36 9.87
CA GLU A 140 -26.20 13.23 9.66
C GLU A 140 -26.69 13.78 8.31
N THR A 141 -25.97 14.76 7.77
CA THR A 141 -26.27 15.49 6.53
C THR A 141 -25.50 15.02 5.28
N ARG A 142 -24.51 14.13 5.41
CA ARG A 142 -23.66 13.74 4.27
C ARG A 142 -23.39 12.24 4.25
N SER A 143 -23.70 11.61 3.13
CA SER A 143 -23.39 10.21 2.92
C SER A 143 -21.88 9.98 2.84
N GLY A 144 -21.41 8.85 3.39
CA GLY A 144 -19.99 8.54 3.47
C GLY A 144 -19.34 8.38 2.09
N THR A 145 -18.02 8.47 2.02
CA THR A 145 -17.22 8.33 0.78
C THR A 145 -17.35 6.97 0.10
N LEU A 146 -17.89 5.96 0.79
CA LEU A 146 -18.18 4.62 0.27
C LEU A 146 -19.69 4.37 0.08
N SER A 147 -20.53 5.39 0.14
CA SER A 147 -21.96 5.23 -0.12
C SER A 147 -22.23 5.12 -1.62
N GLU A 148 -23.23 4.32 -1.99
CA GLU A 148 -23.64 4.14 -3.39
C GLU A 148 -24.17 5.42 -4.05
N GLU A 149 -24.53 6.41 -3.23
CA GLU A 149 -24.98 7.74 -3.67
C GLU A 149 -23.86 8.80 -3.68
N TYR A 150 -22.63 8.43 -3.33
CA TYR A 150 -21.52 9.38 -3.27
C TYR A 150 -21.18 9.92 -4.66
N GLY A 151 -21.38 11.22 -4.86
CA GLY A 151 -21.13 11.88 -6.15
C GLY A 151 -22.28 11.79 -7.15
N LEU A 152 -23.47 11.32 -6.74
CA LEU A 152 -24.66 11.31 -7.57
C LEU A 152 -25.61 12.46 -7.19
N GLU A 153 -25.92 13.34 -8.14
CA GLU A 153 -26.95 14.36 -7.98
C GLU A 153 -28.33 13.71 -8.22
N LYS A 154 -29.24 13.81 -7.26
CA LYS A 154 -30.62 13.30 -7.42
C LYS A 154 -31.30 14.10 -8.53
N VAL A 155 -31.58 13.42 -9.64
CA VAL A 155 -32.46 13.88 -10.72
C VAL A 155 -33.91 13.73 -10.29
#